data_AF-A0A9E8MVD0-F1
#
_entry.id   AF-A0A9E8MVD0-F1
#
_cell.length_a   1.000
_cell.length_b   1.000
_cell.length_c   1.000
_cell.angle_alpha   90.00
_cell.angle_beta   90.00
_cell.angle_gamma   90.00
#
_symmetry.space_group_name_H-M   'P 1'
#
loop_
_entity.id
_entity.type
_entity.pdbx_description
1 polymer ?
#
loop_
_entity_poly.entity_id
_entity_poly.type
_entity_poly.pdbx_seq_one_letter_code
_entity_poly.pdbx_strand_id
1 'polypeptide(L)'
;MKNTIYYFLLVLFVFNLSVVFGQVGINTTSPDASSALDITSASKGVLLPGLTTLERNAIINAANGLLIYNTDTGEFQFNSSTTTTPFWEAFNSTPTVTASPGESVKYSNTDVATNVNQDTAINLPVFGAVNWNDNTSLYTVNTTAHTLTINETGRYRLVINSSLFTNSNENRLAPQMRITVNGVQVGTFGSTGYIRINNGHQESSLHINEVLELTIGDVIAVDIAGEAERVWLI
;
A
#
# COMPACT_ATOMS: atom_id res chain seq x y z
N MET A 1 -71.04 28.86 -13.95
CA MET A 1 -70.40 27.56 -13.63
C MET A 1 -69.40 27.10 -14.70
N LYS A 2 -69.76 27.09 -15.99
CA LYS A 2 -68.83 26.66 -17.07
C LYS A 2 -67.55 27.50 -17.14
N ASN A 3 -67.64 28.83 -17.03
CA ASN A 3 -66.47 29.72 -17.13
C ASN A 3 -65.48 29.56 -15.96
N THR A 4 -65.98 29.27 -14.75
CA THR A 4 -65.15 29.03 -13.56
C THR A 4 -64.34 27.74 -13.68
N ILE A 5 -64.87 26.72 -14.36
CA ILE A 5 -64.17 25.47 -14.64
C ILE A 5 -63.00 25.68 -15.59
N TYR A 6 -63.13 26.54 -16.61
CA TYR A 6 -62.03 26.83 -17.53
C TYR A 6 -60.87 27.58 -16.84
N TYR A 7 -61.17 28.54 -15.96
CA TYR A 7 -60.13 29.21 -15.18
C TYR A 7 -59.45 28.26 -14.19
N PHE A 8 -60.21 27.36 -13.55
CA PHE A 8 -59.64 26.36 -12.66
C PHE A 8 -58.72 25.37 -13.40
N LEU A 9 -59.14 24.90 -14.58
CA LEU A 9 -58.32 24.03 -15.43
C LEU A 9 -57.06 24.73 -15.97
N LEU A 10 -57.15 26.03 -16.31
CA LEU A 10 -56.00 26.82 -16.73
C LEU A 10 -54.99 27.00 -15.59
N VAL A 11 -55.46 27.28 -14.37
CA VAL A 11 -54.59 27.37 -13.18
C VAL A 11 -53.93 26.02 -12.89
N LEU A 12 -54.66 24.91 -13.02
CA LEU A 12 -54.12 23.55 -12.87
C LEU A 12 -53.03 23.24 -13.92
N PHE A 13 -53.23 23.68 -15.17
CA PHE A 13 -52.27 23.48 -16.27
C PHE A 13 -50.99 24.31 -16.05
N VAL A 14 -51.10 25.54 -15.55
CA VAL A 14 -49.95 26.43 -15.29
C VAL A 14 -49.16 25.95 -14.05
N PHE A 15 -49.82 25.32 -13.07
CA PHE A 15 -49.16 24.73 -11.89
C PHE A 15 -48.36 23.45 -12.17
N ASN A 16 -48.52 22.84 -13.35
CA ASN A 16 -47.74 21.68 -13.80
C ASN A 16 -46.45 22.07 -14.55
N LEU A 17 -46.04 23.33 -14.50
CA LEU A 17 -44.72 23.77 -14.98
C LEU A 17 -43.64 23.39 -13.96
N SER A 18 -43.37 22.09 -13.84
CA SER A 18 -42.17 21.61 -13.16
C SER A 18 -40.93 22.16 -13.88
N VAL A 19 -40.01 22.74 -13.11
CA VAL A 19 -38.70 23.18 -13.60
C VAL A 19 -37.95 21.93 -14.07
N VAL A 20 -37.93 21.68 -15.38
CA VAL A 20 -37.14 20.60 -15.96
C VAL A 20 -35.70 21.09 -16.02
N PHE A 21 -34.84 20.59 -15.13
CA PHE A 21 -33.40 20.76 -15.27
C PHE A 21 -32.96 20.08 -16.56
N GLY A 22 -32.22 20.80 -17.41
CA GLY A 22 -31.71 20.28 -18.68
C GLY A 22 -30.52 19.35 -18.47
N GLN A 23 -30.73 18.19 -17.84
CA GLN A 23 -29.76 17.11 -17.84
C GLN A 23 -29.62 16.54 -19.25
N VAL A 24 -28.38 16.39 -19.71
CA VAL A 24 -28.10 15.83 -21.04
C VAL A 24 -27.92 14.32 -20.89
N GLY A 25 -28.88 13.54 -21.37
CA GLY A 25 -28.74 12.10 -21.52
C GLY A 25 -28.29 11.74 -22.94
N ILE A 26 -27.24 10.94 -23.08
CA ILE A 26 -26.84 10.33 -24.36
C ILE A 26 -27.03 8.82 -24.25
N ASN A 27 -27.93 8.28 -25.09
CA ASN A 27 -28.40 6.88 -25.06
C ASN A 27 -29.10 6.44 -23.77
N THR A 28 -29.50 7.36 -22.90
CA THR A 28 -30.38 7.09 -21.74
C THR A 28 -31.54 8.09 -21.71
N THR A 29 -32.74 7.61 -21.38
CA THR A 29 -33.93 8.44 -21.15
C THR A 29 -34.15 8.78 -19.69
N SER A 30 -33.36 8.16 -18.79
CA SER A 30 -33.38 8.42 -17.36
C SER A 30 -31.94 8.64 -16.89
N PRO A 31 -31.33 9.81 -17.21
CA PRO A 31 -30.05 10.20 -16.63
C PRO A 31 -30.08 10.10 -15.11
N ASP A 32 -28.96 9.72 -14.50
CA ASP A 32 -28.81 9.73 -13.05
C ASP A 32 -29.09 11.15 -12.50
N ALA A 33 -29.89 11.23 -11.43
CA ALA A 33 -30.33 12.50 -10.86
C ALA A 33 -29.19 13.38 -10.30
N SER A 34 -28.00 12.80 -10.07
CA SER A 34 -26.81 13.52 -9.64
C SER A 34 -25.94 14.03 -10.80
N SER A 35 -26.32 13.74 -12.05
CA SER A 35 -25.52 14.04 -13.24
C SER A 35 -26.06 15.23 -14.05
N ALA A 36 -25.15 16.08 -14.53
CA ALA A 36 -25.49 17.08 -15.55
C ALA A 36 -25.41 16.50 -16.98
N LEU A 37 -24.57 15.46 -17.17
CA LEU A 37 -24.38 14.70 -18.40
C LEU A 37 -24.27 13.22 -18.04
N ASP A 38 -25.15 12.38 -18.56
CA ASP A 38 -25.12 10.92 -18.40
C ASP A 38 -25.03 10.25 -19.78
N ILE A 39 -24.05 9.38 -19.95
CA ILE A 39 -23.76 8.72 -21.22
C ILE A 39 -23.70 7.22 -20.97
N THR A 40 -24.63 6.49 -21.56
CA THR A 40 -24.64 5.02 -21.48
C THR A 40 -24.24 4.42 -22.83
N SER A 41 -23.40 3.39 -22.80
CA SER A 41 -23.11 2.58 -23.98
C SER A 41 -22.50 1.26 -23.56
N ALA A 42 -22.86 0.18 -24.26
CA ALA A 42 -22.22 -1.12 -24.07
C ALA A 42 -20.92 -1.27 -24.88
N SER A 43 -20.67 -0.39 -25.86
CA SER A 43 -19.59 -0.58 -26.85
C SER A 43 -18.89 0.69 -27.32
N LYS A 44 -19.30 1.88 -26.86
CA LYS A 44 -18.69 3.16 -27.23
C LYS A 44 -18.23 3.92 -25.98
N GLY A 45 -17.17 4.70 -26.12
CA GLY A 45 -16.68 5.60 -25.08
C GLY A 45 -16.96 7.07 -25.41
N VAL A 46 -16.40 7.96 -24.59
CA VAL A 46 -16.39 9.40 -24.84
C VAL A 46 -15.03 9.80 -25.38
N LEU A 47 -14.99 10.44 -26.54
CA LEU A 47 -13.77 11.04 -27.06
C LEU A 47 -13.72 12.50 -26.61
N LEU A 48 -12.72 12.82 -25.79
CA LEU A 48 -12.44 14.18 -25.33
C LEU A 48 -11.66 14.96 -26.39
N PRO A 49 -11.62 16.32 -26.33
CA PRO A 49 -10.80 17.12 -27.23
C PRO A 49 -9.34 16.65 -27.22
N GLY A 50 -8.86 16.18 -28.37
CA GLY A 50 -7.47 15.77 -28.59
C GLY A 50 -6.65 16.96 -29.06
N LEU A 51 -5.65 17.36 -28.27
CA LEU A 51 -4.84 18.56 -28.53
C LEU A 51 -3.35 18.24 -28.41
N THR A 52 -2.52 18.86 -29.22
CA THR A 52 -1.07 18.92 -28.95
C THR A 52 -0.79 19.74 -27.70
N THR A 53 0.41 19.61 -27.14
CA THR A 53 0.87 20.41 -26.00
C THR A 53 0.82 21.91 -26.31
N LEU A 54 1.14 22.28 -27.55
CA LEU A 54 1.09 23.66 -28.01
C LEU A 54 -0.36 24.18 -28.05
N GLU A 55 -1.29 23.42 -28.62
CA GLU A 55 -2.71 23.80 -28.70
C GLU A 55 -3.36 23.86 -27.32
N ARG A 56 -3.06 22.91 -26.44
CA ARG A 56 -3.50 22.90 -25.04
C ARG A 56 -3.03 24.15 -24.30
N ASN A 57 -1.76 24.53 -24.46
CA ASN A 57 -1.20 25.73 -23.83
C ASN A 57 -1.79 27.03 -24.42
N ALA A 58 -2.34 26.98 -25.63
CA ALA A 58 -3.00 28.11 -26.27
C ALA A 58 -4.47 28.30 -25.84
N ILE A 59 -5.04 27.42 -25.00
CA ILE A 59 -6.41 27.58 -24.50
C ILE A 59 -6.48 28.82 -23.59
N ILE A 60 -7.20 29.83 -24.05
CA ILE A 60 -7.46 31.05 -23.29
C ILE A 60 -8.56 30.78 -22.26
N ASN A 61 -8.34 31.18 -21.01
CA ASN A 61 -9.29 31.02 -19.89
C ASN A 61 -9.71 29.56 -19.62
N ALA A 62 -8.77 28.62 -19.67
CA ALA A 62 -9.05 27.19 -19.41
C ALA A 62 -9.67 26.96 -18.03
N ALA A 63 -10.91 26.48 -17.96
CA ALA A 63 -11.59 26.24 -16.67
C ALA A 63 -10.80 25.31 -15.74
N ASN A 64 -10.90 25.54 -14.41
CA ASN A 64 -10.44 24.56 -13.43
C ASN A 64 -11.22 23.24 -13.66
N GLY A 65 -10.49 22.12 -13.71
CA GLY A 65 -11.06 20.81 -14.04
C GLY A 65 -11.32 20.58 -15.53
N LEU A 66 -10.94 21.49 -16.43
CA LEU A 66 -11.06 21.27 -17.88
C LEU A 66 -10.22 20.06 -18.30
N LEU A 67 -10.87 19.00 -18.80
CA LEU A 67 -10.27 17.73 -19.17
C LEU A 67 -10.08 17.61 -20.70
N ILE A 68 -8.87 17.23 -21.12
CA ILE A 68 -8.48 17.03 -22.52
C ILE A 68 -7.62 15.77 -22.67
N TYR A 69 -7.42 15.32 -23.91
CA TYR A 69 -6.42 14.30 -24.23
C TYR A 69 -5.23 14.98 -24.95
N ASN A 70 -4.03 14.86 -24.42
CA ASN A 70 -2.83 15.41 -25.05
C ASN A 70 -2.23 14.40 -26.03
N THR A 71 -2.19 14.75 -27.30
CA THR A 71 -1.73 13.84 -28.36
C THR A 71 -0.21 13.73 -28.46
N ASP A 72 0.55 14.70 -27.94
CA ASP A 72 2.01 14.63 -27.92
C ASP A 72 2.51 13.71 -26.80
N THR A 73 1.87 13.76 -25.63
CA THR A 73 2.25 12.92 -24.47
C THR A 73 1.47 11.61 -24.40
N GLY A 74 0.34 11.51 -25.10
CA GLY A 74 -0.50 10.31 -25.10
C GLY A 74 -1.30 10.11 -23.81
N GLU A 75 -1.68 11.20 -23.13
CA GLU A 75 -2.26 11.17 -21.79
C GLU A 75 -3.50 12.04 -21.66
N PHE A 76 -4.42 11.66 -20.77
CA PHE A 76 -5.48 12.56 -20.31
C PHE A 76 -4.89 13.60 -19.35
N GLN A 77 -5.23 14.87 -19.55
CA GLN A 77 -4.75 15.97 -18.73
C GLN A 77 -5.89 16.89 -18.33
N PHE A 78 -5.80 17.50 -17.15
CA PHE A 78 -6.75 18.51 -16.71
C PHE A 78 -6.05 19.74 -16.14
N ASN A 79 -6.73 20.89 -16.17
CA ASN A 79 -6.24 22.08 -15.48
C ASN A 79 -6.54 21.97 -13.97
N SER A 80 -5.53 21.78 -13.13
CA SER A 80 -5.70 21.71 -11.66
C SER A 80 -5.56 23.06 -10.94
N SER A 81 -5.44 24.17 -11.69
CA SER A 81 -5.31 25.54 -11.17
C SER A 81 -6.43 26.44 -11.68
N THR A 82 -6.24 27.76 -11.61
CA THR A 82 -7.20 28.79 -12.01
C THR A 82 -7.34 28.92 -13.53
N THR A 83 -8.35 29.68 -13.97
CA THR A 83 -8.60 30.01 -15.37
C THR A 83 -7.53 30.89 -16.01
N THR A 84 -6.88 31.75 -15.21
CA THR A 84 -5.89 32.71 -15.69
C THR A 84 -4.47 32.15 -15.70
N THR A 85 -4.20 31.15 -14.88
CA THR A 85 -2.89 30.50 -14.75
C THR A 85 -3.07 28.98 -14.70
N PRO A 86 -3.42 28.35 -15.84
CA PRO A 86 -3.68 26.92 -15.87
C PRO A 86 -2.41 26.13 -15.54
N PHE A 87 -2.58 25.08 -14.73
CA PHE A 87 -1.54 24.09 -14.44
C PHE A 87 -2.04 22.74 -14.95
N TRP A 88 -1.41 22.24 -16.02
CA TRP A 88 -1.83 21.01 -16.69
C TRP A 88 -1.20 19.80 -16.01
N GLU A 89 -2.04 18.98 -15.41
CA GLU A 89 -1.65 17.76 -14.70
C GLU A 89 -2.20 16.54 -15.46
N ALA A 90 -1.40 15.48 -15.56
CA ALA A 90 -1.82 14.23 -16.15
C ALA A 90 -2.65 13.39 -15.16
N PHE A 91 -3.63 12.66 -15.67
CA PHE A 91 -4.22 11.54 -14.93
C PHE A 91 -3.17 10.44 -14.80
N ASN A 92 -2.41 10.48 -13.72
CA ASN A 92 -1.47 9.41 -13.42
C ASN A 92 -2.18 8.32 -12.62
N SER A 93 -2.49 7.20 -13.26
CA SER A 93 -2.83 5.96 -12.58
C SER A 93 -1.55 5.14 -12.34
N THR A 94 -0.55 5.71 -11.68
CA THR A 94 0.34 4.87 -10.87
C THR A 94 -0.49 4.52 -9.64
N PRO A 95 -1.06 3.31 -9.55
CA PRO A 95 -1.39 2.82 -8.22
C PRO A 95 -0.09 2.94 -7.42
N THR A 96 -0.13 3.60 -6.26
CA THR A 96 1.03 3.69 -5.35
C THR A 96 1.40 2.30 -4.77
N VAL A 97 0.93 1.21 -5.37
CA VAL A 97 1.14 -0.17 -5.00
C VAL A 97 1.01 -1.01 -6.27
N THR A 98 2.12 -1.51 -6.78
CA THR A 98 2.17 -2.61 -7.76
C THR A 98 1.83 -3.94 -7.09
N ALA A 99 1.95 -4.00 -5.76
CA ALA A 99 1.46 -5.12 -4.94
C ALA A 99 -0.07 -5.06 -4.80
N SER A 100 -0.76 -6.11 -5.23
CA SER A 100 -2.14 -6.32 -4.83
C SER A 100 -2.19 -6.39 -3.29
N PRO A 101 -3.08 -5.66 -2.59
CA PRO A 101 -3.22 -5.78 -1.14
C PRO A 101 -3.39 -7.25 -0.73
N GLY A 102 -2.52 -7.75 0.15
CA GLY A 102 -2.57 -9.13 0.65
C GLY A 102 -1.54 -10.10 0.05
N GLU A 103 -0.60 -9.63 -0.78
CA GLU A 103 0.55 -10.44 -1.20
C GLU A 103 1.50 -10.73 -0.03
N SER A 104 2.04 -11.96 0.01
CA SER A 104 2.87 -12.43 1.10
C SER A 104 3.94 -13.43 0.66
N VAL A 105 4.94 -13.58 1.51
CA VAL A 105 5.92 -14.67 1.45
C VAL A 105 6.03 -15.33 2.81
N LYS A 106 6.27 -16.64 2.81
CA LYS A 106 6.75 -17.34 3.99
C LYS A 106 8.01 -18.15 3.71
N TYR A 107 8.98 -18.00 4.60
CA TYR A 107 10.14 -18.87 4.70
C TYR A 107 10.01 -19.78 5.93
N SER A 108 10.57 -20.98 5.83
CA SER A 108 10.89 -21.84 6.97
C SER A 108 12.40 -21.94 7.13
N ASN A 109 12.84 -22.01 8.39
CA ASN A 109 14.23 -22.25 8.71
C ASN A 109 14.61 -23.72 8.43
N THR A 110 15.80 -23.96 7.85
CA THR A 110 16.43 -25.28 7.69
C THR A 110 17.71 -25.45 8.52
N ASP A 111 18.22 -24.36 9.09
CA ASP A 111 19.37 -24.31 10.00
C ASP A 111 18.94 -24.59 11.45
N VAL A 112 19.50 -25.67 11.99
CA VAL A 112 19.32 -26.13 13.37
C VAL A 112 20.63 -26.19 14.15
N ALA A 113 21.73 -25.70 13.56
CA ALA A 113 23.08 -25.85 14.09
C ALA A 113 23.70 -24.51 14.52
N THR A 114 23.23 -23.39 13.97
CA THR A 114 23.76 -22.07 14.33
C THR A 114 23.50 -21.74 15.80
N ASN A 115 24.59 -21.49 16.54
CA ASN A 115 24.51 -21.00 17.90
C ASN A 115 24.17 -19.51 17.89
N VAL A 116 22.94 -19.19 18.30
CA VAL A 116 22.39 -17.82 18.38
C VAL A 116 22.62 -17.12 19.72
N ASN A 117 23.26 -17.79 20.69
CA ASN A 117 23.63 -17.21 21.97
C ASN A 117 25.09 -16.73 21.92
N GLN A 118 25.35 -15.72 21.08
CA GLN A 118 26.66 -15.08 20.92
C GLN A 118 26.67 -13.70 21.56
N ASP A 119 27.85 -13.25 22.04
CA ASP A 119 28.02 -11.88 22.58
C ASP A 119 27.83 -10.82 21.49
N THR A 120 28.27 -11.13 20.26
CA THR A 120 28.07 -10.29 19.08
C THR A 120 26.82 -10.75 18.34
N ALA A 121 25.96 -9.80 17.99
CA ALA A 121 24.76 -10.09 17.20
C ALA A 121 25.12 -10.69 15.85
N ILE A 122 24.34 -11.70 15.45
CA ILE A 122 24.38 -12.32 14.13
C ILE A 122 23.03 -12.14 13.45
N ASN A 123 23.01 -12.21 12.12
CA ASN A 123 21.75 -12.31 11.39
C ASN A 123 21.17 -13.71 11.59
N LEU A 124 19.98 -13.77 12.16
CA LEU A 124 19.24 -15.01 12.39
C LEU A 124 18.97 -15.71 11.05
N PRO A 125 19.34 -16.99 10.88
CA PRO A 125 19.16 -17.73 9.64
C PRO A 125 17.68 -18.10 9.39
N VAL A 126 16.86 -17.12 9.01
CA VAL A 126 15.41 -17.30 8.81
C VAL A 126 15.02 -17.67 7.38
N PHE A 127 15.93 -17.51 6.41
CA PHE A 127 15.66 -17.68 4.98
C PHE A 127 16.14 -19.04 4.44
N GLY A 128 15.60 -20.14 4.98
CA GLY A 128 15.95 -21.51 4.56
C GLY A 128 15.22 -21.95 3.29
N ALA A 129 13.97 -22.39 3.44
CA ALA A 129 13.11 -22.83 2.34
C ALA A 129 11.94 -21.86 2.13
N VAL A 130 11.61 -21.55 0.88
CA VAL A 130 10.38 -20.81 0.53
C VAL A 130 9.20 -21.77 0.62
N ASN A 131 8.22 -21.46 1.46
CA ASN A 131 6.97 -22.22 1.54
C ASN A 131 5.96 -21.73 0.49
N TRP A 132 5.85 -20.41 0.33
CA TRP A 132 5.07 -19.76 -0.72
C TRP A 132 5.60 -18.35 -0.95
N ASN A 133 5.34 -17.82 -2.14
CA ASN A 133 5.63 -16.45 -2.50
C ASN A 133 4.62 -15.99 -3.55
N ASP A 134 3.75 -15.05 -3.19
CA ASP A 134 2.71 -14.55 -4.09
C ASP A 134 3.29 -13.61 -5.17
N ASN A 135 4.43 -12.97 -4.88
CA ASN A 135 5.08 -12.03 -5.79
C ASN A 135 6.62 -12.05 -5.64
N THR A 136 7.29 -12.65 -6.61
CA THR A 136 8.74 -12.80 -6.63
C THR A 136 9.52 -11.51 -6.89
N SER A 137 8.84 -10.42 -7.23
CA SER A 137 9.49 -9.16 -7.61
C SER A 137 9.63 -8.17 -6.46
N LEU A 138 8.86 -8.32 -5.36
CA LEU A 138 8.79 -7.34 -4.27
C LEU A 138 10.07 -7.20 -3.44
N TYR A 139 10.92 -8.22 -3.45
CA TYR A 139 12.14 -8.21 -2.66
C TYR A 139 13.16 -9.20 -3.24
N THR A 140 14.40 -9.12 -2.76
CA THR A 140 15.47 -10.06 -3.08
C THR A 140 16.12 -10.57 -1.79
N VAL A 141 16.20 -11.89 -1.64
CA VAL A 141 16.80 -12.52 -0.45
C VAL A 141 18.25 -12.89 -0.71
N ASN A 142 19.12 -12.56 0.24
CA ASN A 142 20.47 -13.08 0.32
C ASN A 142 20.51 -14.16 1.41
N THR A 143 20.49 -15.43 0.99
CA THR A 143 20.47 -16.57 1.91
C THR A 143 21.80 -16.79 2.64
N THR A 144 22.91 -16.25 2.14
CA THR A 144 24.23 -16.34 2.79
C THR A 144 24.40 -15.27 3.87
N ALA A 145 23.91 -14.05 3.60
CA ALA A 145 23.94 -12.95 4.57
C ALA A 145 22.72 -12.93 5.50
N HIS A 146 21.71 -13.76 5.22
CA HIS A 146 20.40 -13.79 5.90
C HIS A 146 19.70 -12.42 5.91
N THR A 147 19.66 -11.76 4.74
CA THR A 147 19.01 -10.45 4.57
C THR A 147 17.96 -10.47 3.45
N LEU A 148 17.05 -9.50 3.48
CA LEU A 148 16.02 -9.26 2.47
C LEU A 148 16.06 -7.80 2.03
N THR A 149 16.29 -7.55 0.75
CA THR A 149 16.29 -6.21 0.15
C THR A 149 14.92 -5.91 -0.44
N ILE A 150 14.34 -4.76 -0.10
CA ILE A 150 13.06 -4.28 -0.64
C ILE A 150 13.24 -3.78 -2.07
N ASN A 151 12.40 -4.23 -3.00
CA ASN A 151 12.43 -3.81 -4.41
C ASN A 151 11.30 -2.83 -4.77
N GLU A 152 10.39 -2.54 -3.85
CA GLU A 152 9.28 -1.59 -4.05
C GLU A 152 9.03 -0.80 -2.77
N THR A 153 8.91 0.53 -2.86
CA THR A 153 8.59 1.35 -1.68
C THR A 153 7.17 1.08 -1.22
N GLY A 154 6.96 0.87 0.08
CA GLY A 154 5.64 0.59 0.61
C GLY A 154 5.62 0.30 2.11
N ARG A 155 4.45 -0.13 2.59
CA ARG A 155 4.25 -0.55 3.97
C ARG A 155 4.26 -2.07 4.07
N TYR A 156 5.15 -2.61 4.89
CA TYR A 156 5.38 -4.04 5.04
C TYR A 156 5.07 -4.50 6.45
N ARG A 157 4.41 -5.66 6.58
CA ARG A 157 4.25 -6.35 7.86
C ARG A 157 5.24 -7.51 7.94
N LEU A 158 6.08 -7.51 8.95
CA LEU A 158 7.07 -8.53 9.22
C LEU A 158 6.60 -9.37 10.41
N VAL A 159 6.48 -10.68 10.21
CA VAL A 159 6.13 -11.64 11.25
C VAL A 159 7.23 -12.67 11.37
N ILE A 160 7.96 -12.65 12.49
CA ILE A 160 9.09 -13.53 12.75
C ILE A 160 8.79 -14.40 13.96
N ASN A 161 9.01 -15.70 13.80
CA ASN A 161 8.91 -16.69 14.86
C ASN A 161 10.21 -17.48 14.90
N SER A 162 10.88 -17.51 16.03
CA SER A 162 12.08 -18.31 16.24
C SER A 162 11.84 -19.29 17.38
N SER A 163 12.07 -20.58 17.13
CA SER A 163 12.11 -21.60 18.17
C SER A 163 13.56 -21.81 18.58
N LEU A 164 13.80 -21.81 19.88
CA LEU A 164 15.13 -21.91 20.48
C LEU A 164 15.21 -23.20 21.26
N PHE A 165 16.31 -23.92 21.07
CA PHE A 165 16.62 -25.14 21.81
C PHE A 165 18.07 -25.07 22.28
N THR A 166 18.34 -25.57 23.48
CA THR A 166 19.71 -25.70 23.98
C THR A 166 20.04 -27.11 24.40
N ASN A 167 21.17 -27.60 23.90
CA ASN A 167 21.84 -28.81 24.41
C ASN A 167 23.02 -28.46 25.35
N SER A 168 23.13 -27.19 25.77
CA SER A 168 24.21 -26.72 26.63
C SER A 168 23.88 -26.94 28.10
N ASN A 169 24.83 -27.54 28.82
CA ASN A 169 24.85 -27.56 30.28
C ASN A 169 25.40 -26.25 30.87
N GLU A 170 25.96 -25.39 30.02
CA GLU A 170 26.61 -24.15 30.40
C GLU A 170 25.65 -22.96 30.24
N ASN A 171 25.58 -22.16 31.29
CA ASN A 171 25.00 -20.82 31.36
C ASN A 171 23.46 -20.71 31.24
N ARG A 172 22.96 -19.59 31.78
CA ARG A 172 21.58 -19.14 31.59
C ARG A 172 21.54 -18.43 30.25
N LEU A 173 20.97 -19.08 29.23
CA LEU A 173 20.93 -18.54 27.87
C LEU A 173 19.62 -17.78 27.67
N ALA A 174 19.68 -16.51 27.25
CA ALA A 174 18.50 -15.70 27.03
C ALA A 174 18.70 -14.83 25.78
N PRO A 175 18.70 -15.42 24.58
CA PRO A 175 18.90 -14.64 23.37
C PRO A 175 17.72 -13.68 23.13
N GLN A 176 18.01 -12.55 22.52
CA GLN A 176 17.04 -11.53 22.13
C GLN A 176 17.13 -11.29 20.64
N MET A 177 15.99 -11.07 19.97
CA MET A 177 15.95 -10.78 18.55
C MET A 177 15.39 -9.39 18.25
N ARG A 178 15.90 -8.75 17.19
CA ARG A 178 15.59 -7.36 16.79
C ARG A 178 15.48 -7.29 15.28
N ILE A 179 14.59 -6.45 14.77
CA ILE A 179 14.58 -6.14 13.33
C ILE A 179 15.60 -5.03 13.08
N THR A 180 16.41 -5.16 12.04
CA THR A 180 17.28 -4.09 11.54
C THR A 180 16.90 -3.71 10.12
N VAL A 181 16.96 -2.41 9.84
CA VAL A 181 16.87 -1.84 8.48
C VAL A 181 18.17 -1.09 8.23
N ASN A 182 18.89 -1.50 7.19
CA ASN A 182 20.22 -1.00 6.85
C ASN A 182 21.21 -1.08 8.03
N GLY A 183 21.12 -2.15 8.82
CA GLY A 183 21.95 -2.39 10.01
C GLY A 183 21.58 -1.54 11.24
N VAL A 184 20.53 -0.72 11.15
CA VAL A 184 20.02 0.06 12.29
C VAL A 184 18.79 -0.64 12.86
N GLN A 185 18.76 -0.85 14.17
CA GLN A 185 17.59 -1.43 14.82
C GLN A 185 16.36 -0.54 14.68
N VAL A 186 15.23 -1.18 14.35
CA VAL A 186 13.92 -0.54 14.26
C VAL A 186 12.86 -1.34 15.01
N GLY A 187 11.79 -0.67 15.45
CA GLY A 187 10.65 -1.30 16.11
C GLY A 187 10.96 -1.93 17.47
N THR A 188 10.12 -2.87 17.88
CA THR A 188 10.30 -3.62 19.13
C THR A 188 11.39 -4.71 19.04
N PHE A 189 11.65 -5.37 20.16
CA PHE A 189 12.52 -6.53 20.24
C PHE A 189 11.78 -7.71 20.88
N GLY A 190 12.16 -8.93 20.49
CA GLY A 190 11.71 -10.16 21.14
C GLY A 190 12.71 -10.57 22.22
N SER A 191 12.22 -10.92 23.41
CA SER A 191 13.03 -11.44 24.50
C SER A 191 12.40 -12.69 25.12
N THR A 192 13.24 -13.55 25.68
CA THR A 192 12.81 -14.73 26.45
C THR A 192 13.45 -14.71 27.83
N GLY A 193 12.83 -15.40 28.79
CA GLY A 193 13.53 -15.84 29.99
C GLY A 193 14.63 -16.86 29.67
N TYR A 194 15.46 -17.18 30.67
CA TYR A 194 16.59 -18.07 30.44
C TYR A 194 16.17 -19.51 30.14
N ILE A 195 16.91 -20.16 29.24
CA ILE A 195 16.88 -21.61 28.97
C ILE A 195 18.19 -22.27 29.44
N ARG A 196 18.10 -23.50 29.96
CA ARG A 196 19.22 -24.36 30.40
C ARG A 196 18.81 -25.83 30.52
N ILE A 197 19.74 -26.76 30.29
CA ILE A 197 19.50 -28.20 30.53
C ILE A 197 19.25 -28.52 32.00
N ASN A 198 19.99 -27.92 32.94
CA ASN A 198 20.09 -28.41 34.32
C ASN A 198 18.76 -28.51 35.10
N ASN A 199 17.68 -27.90 34.61
CA ASN A 199 16.33 -28.00 35.18
C ASN A 199 15.26 -28.43 34.15
N GLY A 200 15.66 -28.91 32.97
CA GLY A 200 14.72 -29.27 31.90
C GLY A 200 14.12 -28.09 31.13
N HIS A 201 14.61 -26.86 31.35
CA HIS A 201 14.12 -25.65 30.66
C HIS A 201 14.89 -25.47 29.34
N GLN A 202 14.77 -26.40 28.39
CA GLN A 202 15.65 -26.48 27.22
C GLN A 202 15.11 -25.76 25.98
N GLU A 203 13.87 -25.31 26.03
CA GLU A 203 13.15 -24.75 24.88
C GLU A 203 12.60 -23.37 25.22
N SER A 204 12.62 -22.48 24.23
CA SER A 204 11.87 -21.23 24.27
C SER A 204 11.52 -20.78 22.86
N SER A 205 10.76 -19.71 22.72
CA SER A 205 10.48 -19.07 21.46
C SER A 205 10.55 -17.55 21.56
N LEU A 206 10.85 -16.91 20.44
CA LEU A 206 10.83 -15.47 20.25
C LEU A 206 9.86 -15.12 19.12
N HIS A 207 9.13 -14.03 19.30
CA HIS A 207 8.15 -13.54 18.33
C HIS A 207 8.29 -12.03 18.13
N ILE A 208 8.23 -11.58 16.88
CA ILE A 208 8.06 -10.18 16.50
C ILE A 208 6.96 -10.11 15.43
N ASN A 209 6.07 -9.13 15.57
CA ASN A 209 5.07 -8.75 14.57
C ASN A 209 5.07 -7.23 14.47
N GLU A 210 5.62 -6.70 13.39
CA GLU A 210 5.83 -5.27 13.21
C GLU A 210 5.40 -4.80 11.83
N VAL A 211 4.98 -3.55 11.75
CA VAL A 211 4.62 -2.89 10.49
C VAL A 211 5.56 -1.71 10.27
N LEU A 212 6.28 -1.72 9.15
CA LEU A 212 7.29 -0.71 8.81
C LEU A 212 6.95 -0.07 7.46
N GLU A 213 7.28 1.21 7.31
CA GLU A 213 7.33 1.88 6.02
C GLU A 213 8.77 1.79 5.50
N LEU A 214 8.93 1.17 4.33
CA LEU A 214 10.23 0.83 3.76
C LEU A 214 10.33 1.39 2.35
N THR A 215 11.54 1.77 1.97
CA THR A 215 11.85 2.30 0.65
C THR A 215 12.59 1.25 -0.18
N ILE A 216 12.44 1.32 -1.51
CA ILE A 216 13.26 0.52 -2.41
C ILE A 216 14.75 0.65 -2.07
N GLY A 217 15.43 -0.51 -1.97
CA GLY A 217 16.83 -0.62 -1.57
C GLY A 217 17.08 -0.85 -0.09
N ASP A 218 16.08 -0.67 0.79
CA ASP A 218 16.23 -0.98 2.21
C ASP A 218 16.55 -2.46 2.43
N VAL A 219 17.57 -2.73 3.24
CA VAL A 219 18.02 -4.08 3.57
C VAL A 219 17.55 -4.43 4.97
N ILE A 220 16.69 -5.45 5.06
CA ILE A 220 16.15 -5.96 6.30
C ILE A 220 16.97 -7.16 6.77
N ALA A 221 17.28 -7.20 8.06
CA ALA A 221 17.75 -8.40 8.74
C ALA A 221 17.02 -8.59 10.09
N VAL A 222 17.16 -9.79 10.65
CA VAL A 222 16.75 -10.07 12.03
C VAL A 222 18.02 -10.38 12.81
N ASP A 223 18.43 -9.46 13.66
CA ASP A 223 19.59 -9.66 14.52
C ASP A 223 19.19 -10.50 15.72
N ILE A 224 20.04 -11.44 16.12
CA ILE A 224 19.90 -12.20 17.37
C ILE A 224 21.24 -12.26 18.10
N ALA A 225 21.21 -12.06 19.42
CA ALA A 225 22.37 -12.13 20.29
C ALA A 225 21.99 -12.70 21.66
N GLY A 226 22.96 -13.30 22.36
CA GLY A 226 22.84 -13.61 23.78
C GLY A 226 22.75 -12.34 24.63
N GLU A 227 22.04 -12.41 25.75
CA GLU A 227 22.02 -11.32 26.72
C GLU A 227 23.37 -11.25 27.45
N ALA A 228 24.34 -10.52 26.88
CA ALA A 228 25.53 -10.10 27.59
C ALA A 228 25.16 -8.96 28.53
N GLU A 229 24.97 -9.24 29.83
CA GLU A 229 24.81 -8.30 30.96
C GLU A 229 24.58 -6.83 30.57
N ARG A 230 23.42 -6.52 29.96
CA ARG A 230 23.02 -5.12 29.73
C ARG A 230 22.36 -4.62 31.01
N VAL A 231 23.13 -3.84 31.76
CA VAL A 231 22.78 -3.14 33.00
C VAL A 231 21.28 -2.86 33.11
N TRP A 232 20.64 -3.51 34.09
CA TRP A 232 19.30 -3.16 34.54
C TRP A 232 19.40 -1.85 35.31
N LEU A 233 18.71 -0.80 34.85
CA LEU A 233 18.44 0.37 35.68
C LEU A 233 17.43 -0.06 36.75
N ILE A 234 17.92 -0.14 37.99
CA ILE A 234 17.12 -0.17 39.21
C ILE A 234 16.54 1.23 39.45
#